data_AF-A0A6P5PBJ3-F1
#
_entry.id   AF-A0A6P5PBJ3-F1
#
_cell.length_a   1.000
_cell.length_b   1.000
_cell.length_c   1.000
_cell.angle_alpha   90.00
_cell.angle_beta   90.00
_cell.angle_gamma   90.00
#
_symmetry.space_group_name_H-M   'P 1'
#
loop_
_entity.id
_entity.type
_entity.pdbx_description
1 polymer ?
#
loop_
_entity_poly.entity_id
_entity_poly.type
_entity_poly.pdbx_seq_one_letter_code
_entity_poly.pdbx_strand_id
1 'polypeptide(L)'
;MAAANLWDPASSQTAAGLLLNHLVASGIVTKEMLDVSKKMAPCFVNFSRLQQISDIQAEIYQNNLELELLKLEKDTADLIHPSHLIEKCDVLQSMNNHLEAVLKEKHAIRQRLLRPMCQENLPLEAVYHRYVVHMLDLAVTFIEKFETHLETVKNSPHLDANLKQMSKALAKMDILVNKTEELAENILKWRELQTEISLYIPKMLTEERHLHELDIVPPLPFFPKAHTETSRAK
;
A
#
# COMPACT_ATOMS: atom_id res chain seq x y z
N MET A 1 -95.94 -31.90 -18.10
CA MET A 1 -96.36 -30.48 -18.12
C MET A 1 -95.71 -29.80 -16.93
N ALA A 2 -94.69 -28.96 -17.16
CA ALA A 2 -94.07 -28.18 -16.11
C ALA A 2 -95.02 -27.04 -15.73
N ALA A 3 -95.36 -26.93 -14.44
CA ALA A 3 -96.12 -25.79 -13.94
C ALA A 3 -95.29 -24.52 -14.15
N ALA A 4 -95.84 -23.56 -14.88
CA ALA A 4 -95.20 -22.27 -15.09
C ALA A 4 -94.98 -21.57 -13.75
N ASN A 5 -93.78 -21.01 -13.57
CA ASN A 5 -93.35 -20.40 -12.33
C ASN A 5 -94.17 -19.14 -12.08
N LEU A 6 -94.98 -19.11 -11.00
CA LEU A 6 -95.91 -18.01 -10.70
C LEU A 6 -95.21 -16.67 -10.41
N TRP A 7 -93.90 -16.67 -10.21
CA TRP A 7 -93.10 -15.53 -9.74
C TRP A 7 -92.19 -14.92 -10.82
N ASP A 8 -92.30 -15.36 -12.08
CA ASP A 8 -91.57 -14.76 -13.19
C ASP A 8 -92.30 -13.49 -13.69
N PRO A 9 -91.70 -12.28 -13.60
CA PRO A 9 -92.32 -11.04 -14.05
C PRO A 9 -92.63 -11.04 -15.55
N ALA A 10 -91.93 -11.87 -16.33
CA ALA A 10 -92.08 -11.95 -17.78
C ALA A 10 -93.29 -12.79 -18.21
N SER A 11 -93.87 -13.61 -17.33
CA SER A 11 -94.99 -14.50 -17.67
C SER A 11 -96.21 -14.25 -16.80
N SER A 12 -96.94 -13.15 -17.01
CA SER A 12 -98.39 -13.21 -16.77
C SER A 12 -99.16 -12.07 -17.43
N GLN A 13 -99.90 -12.38 -18.49
CA GLN A 13 -101.24 -11.80 -18.62
C GLN A 13 -102.13 -12.58 -17.64
N THR A 14 -102.02 -12.25 -16.35
CA THR A 14 -102.83 -12.91 -15.31
C THR A 14 -104.31 -12.68 -15.61
N ALA A 15 -105.19 -13.65 -15.38
CA ALA A 15 -106.64 -13.50 -15.59
C ALA A 15 -107.21 -12.25 -14.89
N ALA A 16 -106.66 -11.89 -13.73
CA ALA A 16 -106.95 -10.64 -13.03
C ALA A 16 -106.54 -9.39 -13.83
N GLY A 17 -105.40 -9.42 -14.52
CA GLY A 17 -104.94 -8.34 -15.39
C GLY A 17 -105.85 -8.13 -16.60
N LEU A 18 -106.39 -9.20 -17.18
CA LEU A 18 -107.38 -9.10 -18.26
C LEU A 18 -108.71 -8.51 -17.77
N LEU A 19 -109.19 -8.92 -16.59
CA LEU A 19 -110.41 -8.36 -15.98
C LEU A 19 -110.26 -6.89 -15.61
N LEU A 20 -109.13 -6.50 -15.05
CA LEU A 20 -108.84 -5.10 -14.73
C LEU A 20 -108.77 -4.23 -15.99
N ASN A 21 -108.14 -4.73 -17.06
CA ASN A 21 -108.11 -4.02 -18.35
C ASN A 21 -109.51 -3.83 -18.94
N HIS A 22 -110.39 -4.83 -18.83
CA HIS A 22 -111.78 -4.72 -19.26
C HIS A 22 -112.57 -3.69 -18.43
N LEU A 23 -112.39 -3.69 -17.10
CA LEU A 23 -113.04 -2.73 -16.19
C LEU A 23 -112.59 -1.28 -16.40
N VAL A 24 -111.32 -1.09 -16.80
CA VAL A 24 -110.78 0.20 -17.22
C VAL A 24 -111.36 0.63 -18.56
N ALA A 25 -111.41 -0.29 -19.54
CA ALA A 25 -111.99 -0.02 -20.86
C ALA A 25 -113.50 0.28 -20.81
N SER A 26 -114.23 -0.32 -19.86
CA SER A 26 -115.65 -0.07 -19.65
C SER A 26 -115.94 1.20 -18.82
N GLY A 27 -114.91 1.95 -18.40
CA GLY A 27 -115.04 3.19 -17.64
C GLY A 27 -115.52 3.02 -16.18
N ILE A 28 -115.61 1.78 -15.69
CA ILE A 28 -116.07 1.45 -14.32
C ILE A 28 -114.98 1.78 -13.30
N VAL A 29 -113.71 1.64 -13.70
CA VAL A 29 -112.55 2.00 -12.89
C VAL A 29 -111.67 2.94 -13.69
N THR A 30 -111.32 4.11 -13.14
CA THR A 30 -110.39 5.03 -13.80
C THR A 30 -108.94 4.65 -13.50
N LYS A 31 -108.02 4.99 -14.41
CA LYS A 31 -106.57 4.77 -14.22
C LYS A 31 -106.04 5.42 -12.93
N GLU A 32 -106.59 6.57 -12.56
CA GLU A 32 -106.26 7.29 -11.33
C GLU A 32 -106.67 6.51 -10.07
N MET A 33 -107.82 5.80 -10.09
CA MET A 33 -108.24 4.96 -8.95
C MET A 33 -107.31 3.75 -8.74
N LEU A 34 -106.77 3.17 -9.81
CA LEU A 34 -105.77 2.11 -9.73
C LEU A 34 -104.41 2.62 -9.25
N ASP A 35 -103.99 3.82 -9.68
CA ASP A 35 -102.73 4.43 -9.23
C ASP A 35 -102.78 4.88 -7.76
N VAL A 36 -103.95 5.23 -7.20
CA VAL A 36 -104.09 5.46 -5.74
C VAL A 36 -103.85 4.18 -4.94
N SER A 37 -104.29 3.03 -5.46
CA SER A 37 -104.01 1.70 -4.89
C SER A 37 -102.55 1.25 -5.06
N LYS A 38 -101.77 1.93 -5.91
CA LYS A 38 -100.35 1.67 -6.13
C LYS A 38 -99.46 2.24 -5.03
N LYS A 39 -100.02 3.05 -4.12
CA LYS A 39 -99.35 3.42 -2.87
C LYS A 39 -99.08 2.13 -2.09
N MET A 40 -97.81 1.73 -2.10
CA MET A 40 -97.30 0.53 -1.45
C MET A 40 -97.82 0.49 -0.01
N ALA A 41 -98.56 -0.56 0.36
CA ALA A 41 -99.14 -0.65 1.69
C ALA A 41 -98.01 -0.50 2.74
N PRO A 42 -98.25 0.13 3.90
CA PRO A 42 -97.20 0.43 4.88
C PRO A 42 -96.31 -0.76 5.26
N CYS A 43 -96.84 -1.99 5.20
CA CYS A 43 -96.09 -3.23 5.42
C CYS A 43 -94.95 -3.45 4.40
N PHE A 44 -95.15 -3.11 3.13
CA PHE A 44 -94.15 -3.29 2.07
C PHE A 44 -92.99 -2.27 2.15
N VAL A 45 -93.26 -1.06 2.63
CA VAL A 45 -92.20 -0.08 2.96
C VAL A 45 -91.31 -0.61 4.09
N ASN A 46 -91.92 -1.26 5.09
CA ASN A 46 -91.16 -1.90 6.18
C ASN A 46 -90.32 -3.08 5.69
N PHE A 47 -90.81 -3.89 4.74
CA PHE A 47 -90.01 -4.96 4.12
C PHE A 47 -88.80 -4.41 3.36
N SER A 48 -88.97 -3.34 2.57
CA SER A 48 -87.87 -2.68 1.87
C SER A 48 -86.81 -2.12 2.85
N ARG A 49 -87.26 -1.51 3.94
CA ARG A 49 -86.36 -1.04 5.01
C ARG A 49 -85.62 -2.18 5.71
N LEU A 50 -86.31 -3.29 6.02
CA LEU A 50 -85.68 -4.46 6.63
C LEU A 50 -84.65 -5.10 5.70
N GLN A 51 -84.94 -5.17 4.39
CA GLN A 51 -83.98 -5.62 3.39
C GLN A 51 -82.74 -4.71 3.38
N GLN A 52 -82.90 -3.39 3.33
CA GLN A 52 -81.79 -2.44 3.39
C GLN A 52 -80.95 -2.57 4.67
N ILE A 53 -81.60 -2.77 5.83
CA ILE A 53 -80.89 -3.01 7.09
C ILE A 53 -80.09 -4.30 7.02
N SER A 54 -80.67 -5.37 6.46
CA SER A 54 -79.97 -6.65 6.27
C SER A 54 -78.79 -6.52 5.32
N ASP A 55 -78.94 -5.77 4.22
CA ASP A 55 -77.88 -5.54 3.25
C ASP A 55 -76.72 -4.74 3.87
N ILE A 56 -77.03 -3.66 4.60
CA ILE A 56 -76.03 -2.87 5.34
C ILE A 56 -75.34 -3.72 6.42
N GLN A 57 -76.10 -4.56 7.13
CA GLN A 57 -75.52 -5.46 8.13
C GLN A 57 -74.53 -6.44 7.48
N ALA A 58 -74.89 -7.03 6.35
CA ALA A 58 -74.00 -7.91 5.60
C ALA A 58 -72.72 -7.17 5.15
N GLU A 59 -72.85 -5.92 4.68
CA GLU A 59 -71.71 -5.07 4.33
C GLU A 59 -70.81 -4.79 5.53
N ILE A 60 -71.38 -4.46 6.70
CA ILE A 60 -70.61 -4.26 7.94
C ILE A 60 -69.85 -5.52 8.33
N TYR A 61 -70.50 -6.69 8.26
CA TYR A 61 -69.84 -7.96 8.56
C TYR A 61 -68.69 -8.24 7.59
N GLN A 62 -68.89 -7.97 6.30
CA GLN A 62 -67.86 -8.14 5.29
C GLN A 62 -66.66 -7.21 5.53
N ASN A 63 -66.92 -5.93 5.81
CA ASN A 63 -65.87 -4.95 6.10
C ASN A 63 -65.11 -5.28 7.38
N ASN A 64 -65.79 -5.78 8.43
CA ASN A 64 -65.12 -6.23 9.64
C ASN A 64 -64.20 -7.41 9.39
N LEU A 65 -64.61 -8.37 8.56
CA LEU A 65 -63.77 -9.51 8.19
C LEU A 65 -62.54 -9.08 7.40
N GLU A 66 -62.70 -8.15 6.45
CA GLU A 66 -61.57 -7.58 5.71
C GLU A 66 -60.61 -6.82 6.62
N LEU A 67 -61.12 -6.09 7.61
CA LEU A 67 -60.31 -5.41 8.61
C LEU A 67 -59.51 -6.41 9.45
N GLU A 68 -60.14 -7.50 9.91
CA GLU A 68 -59.43 -8.57 10.64
C GLU A 68 -58.33 -9.22 9.79
N LEU A 69 -58.58 -9.46 8.50
CA LEU A 69 -57.58 -9.99 7.57
C LEU A 69 -56.39 -9.05 7.41
N LEU A 70 -56.63 -7.75 7.18
CA LEU A 70 -55.57 -6.75 7.05
C LEU A 70 -54.78 -6.58 8.34
N LYS A 71 -55.45 -6.67 9.49
CA LYS A 71 -54.78 -6.64 10.79
C LYS A 71 -53.87 -7.85 10.98
N LEU A 72 -54.34 -9.04 10.61
CA LEU A 72 -53.54 -10.27 10.68
C LEU A 72 -52.34 -10.21 9.71
N GLU A 73 -52.52 -9.70 8.50
CA GLU A 73 -51.44 -9.48 7.53
C GLU A 73 -50.40 -8.52 8.11
N LYS A 74 -50.82 -7.40 8.69
CA LYS A 74 -49.93 -6.45 9.35
C LYS A 74 -49.17 -7.08 10.52
N ASP A 75 -49.86 -7.82 11.39
CA ASP A 75 -49.24 -8.45 12.57
C ASP A 75 -48.27 -9.57 12.17
N THR A 76 -48.44 -10.16 10.98
CA THR A 76 -47.60 -11.23 10.43
C THR A 76 -46.67 -10.75 9.30
N ALA A 77 -46.66 -9.45 9.00
CA ALA A 77 -45.89 -8.82 7.92
C ALA A 77 -44.40 -9.15 8.00
N ASP A 78 -43.87 -9.14 9.22
CA ASP A 78 -42.49 -9.47 9.58
C ASP A 78 -42.03 -10.88 9.19
N LEU A 79 -42.98 -11.80 8.95
CA LEU A 79 -42.75 -13.20 8.60
C LEU A 79 -43.14 -13.49 7.14
N ILE A 80 -44.21 -12.85 6.66
CA ILE A 80 -44.77 -13.10 5.32
C ILE A 80 -44.04 -12.31 4.25
N HIS A 81 -43.67 -11.05 4.53
CA HIS A 81 -43.08 -10.18 3.52
C HIS A 81 -41.56 -10.39 3.43
N PRO A 82 -41.04 -10.76 2.24
CA PRO A 82 -39.61 -11.01 2.05
C PRO A 82 -38.71 -9.82 2.40
N SER A 83 -39.19 -8.58 2.25
CA SER A 83 -38.43 -7.37 2.56
C SER A 83 -37.99 -7.30 4.02
N HIS A 84 -38.89 -7.59 4.96
CA HIS A 84 -38.59 -7.60 6.39
C HIS A 84 -37.64 -8.74 6.77
N LEU A 85 -37.76 -9.89 6.09
CA LEU A 85 -36.86 -11.02 6.31
C LEU A 85 -35.46 -10.74 5.78
N ILE A 86 -35.34 -10.13 4.59
CA ILE A 86 -34.07 -9.71 4.00
C ILE A 86 -33.37 -8.71 4.92
N GLU A 87 -34.08 -7.71 5.44
CA GLU A 87 -33.52 -6.75 6.39
C GLU A 87 -32.97 -7.44 7.65
N LYS A 88 -33.72 -8.38 8.23
CA LYS A 88 -33.25 -9.19 9.38
C LYS A 88 -32.03 -10.04 9.01
N CYS A 89 -32.01 -10.63 7.81
CA CYS A 89 -30.87 -11.40 7.30
C CYS A 89 -29.64 -10.52 7.12
N ASP A 90 -29.79 -9.29 6.61
CA ASP A 90 -28.69 -8.35 6.39
C ASP A 90 -28.06 -7.92 7.73
N VAL A 91 -28.89 -7.65 8.74
CA VAL A 91 -28.43 -7.35 10.10
C VAL A 91 -27.65 -8.54 10.70
N LEU A 92 -28.17 -9.76 10.57
CA LEU A 92 -27.50 -10.97 11.04
C LEU A 92 -26.18 -11.22 10.29
N GLN A 93 -26.17 -11.02 8.97
CA GLN A 93 -24.98 -11.18 8.15
C GLN A 93 -23.91 -10.16 8.53
N SER A 94 -24.31 -8.90 8.77
CA SER A 94 -23.42 -7.85 9.27
C SER A 94 -22.79 -8.23 10.62
N MET A 95 -23.59 -8.70 11.57
CA MET A 95 -23.09 -9.19 12.87
C MET A 95 -22.11 -10.37 12.70
N ASN A 96 -22.43 -11.31 11.81
CA ASN A 96 -21.58 -12.47 11.56
C ASN A 96 -20.23 -12.05 10.95
N ASN A 97 -20.24 -11.11 10.00
CA ASN A 97 -19.03 -10.53 9.42
C ASN A 97 -18.16 -9.84 10.49
N HIS A 98 -18.78 -9.09 11.41
CA HIS A 98 -18.08 -8.49 12.55
C HIS A 98 -17.44 -9.53 13.47
N LEU A 99 -18.16 -10.61 13.80
CA LEU A 99 -17.61 -11.71 14.60
C LEU A 99 -16.44 -12.40 13.91
N GLU A 100 -16.53 -12.62 12.60
CA GLU A 100 -15.44 -13.19 11.81
C GLU A 100 -14.20 -12.29 11.84
N ALA A 101 -14.37 -10.97 11.71
CA ALA A 101 -13.29 -10.00 11.82
C ALA A 101 -12.62 -10.04 13.21
N VAL A 102 -13.42 -10.09 14.28
CA VAL A 102 -12.91 -10.22 15.66
C VAL A 102 -12.11 -11.52 15.84
N LEU A 103 -12.59 -12.63 15.28
CA LEU A 103 -11.88 -13.91 15.35
C LEU A 103 -10.55 -13.89 14.59
N LYS A 104 -10.51 -13.26 13.41
CA LYS A 104 -9.29 -13.06 12.63
C LYS A 104 -8.28 -12.22 13.40
N GLU A 105 -8.71 -11.11 14.00
CA GLU A 105 -7.81 -10.24 14.78
C GLU A 105 -7.31 -10.94 16.05
N LYS A 106 -8.17 -11.64 16.77
CA LYS A 106 -7.77 -12.48 17.92
C LYS A 106 -6.71 -13.51 17.50
N HIS A 107 -6.87 -14.14 16.34
CA HIS A 107 -5.89 -15.08 15.81
C HIS A 107 -4.57 -14.36 15.49
N ALA A 108 -4.62 -13.22 14.79
CA ALA A 108 -3.44 -12.41 14.45
C ALA A 108 -2.67 -11.96 15.71
N ILE A 109 -3.37 -11.49 16.74
CA ILE A 109 -2.78 -11.12 18.03
C ILE A 109 -2.14 -12.34 18.68
N ARG A 110 -2.82 -13.48 18.73
CA ARG A 110 -2.25 -14.72 19.27
C ARG A 110 -0.97 -15.11 18.51
N GLN A 111 -0.95 -15.03 17.19
CA GLN A 111 0.24 -15.31 16.39
C GLN A 111 1.38 -14.34 16.68
N ARG A 112 1.07 -13.05 16.85
CA ARG A 112 2.06 -12.02 17.23
C ARG A 112 2.62 -12.23 18.63
N LEU A 113 1.80 -12.67 19.57
CA LEU A 113 2.22 -12.99 20.94
C LEU A 113 2.99 -14.31 21.03
N LEU A 114 2.63 -15.30 20.21
CA LEU A 114 3.36 -16.56 20.10
C LEU A 114 4.69 -16.39 19.38
N ARG A 115 4.79 -15.42 18.46
CA ARG A 115 6.06 -15.03 17.86
C ARG A 115 6.94 -14.48 18.99
N PRO A 116 8.04 -15.16 19.34
CA PRO A 116 8.91 -14.63 20.37
C PRO A 116 9.39 -13.26 19.91
N MET A 117 9.10 -12.22 20.69
CA MET A 117 9.58 -10.84 20.50
C MET A 117 11.11 -10.78 20.42
N CYS A 118 11.76 -11.86 20.84
CA CYS A 118 13.17 -12.11 20.76
C CYS A 118 13.42 -13.27 19.79
N GLN A 119 13.80 -12.94 18.56
CA GLN A 119 14.78 -13.75 17.83
C GLN A 119 16.20 -13.55 18.43
N GLU A 120 16.30 -13.09 19.69
CA GLU A 120 17.56 -12.81 20.39
C GLU A 120 18.18 -14.07 21.00
N ASN A 121 17.38 -15.13 21.20
CA ASN A 121 17.93 -16.42 21.55
C ASN A 121 18.18 -17.19 20.26
N LEU A 122 19.45 -17.32 19.89
CA LEU A 122 19.88 -18.35 18.95
C LEU A 122 19.24 -19.67 19.43
N PRO A 123 18.51 -20.42 18.59
CA PRO A 123 17.93 -21.70 19.00
C PRO A 123 19.09 -22.64 19.30
N LEU A 124 19.49 -22.65 20.57
CA LEU A 124 20.63 -23.38 21.09
C LEU A 124 20.08 -24.42 22.05
N GLU A 125 20.41 -25.68 21.78
CA GLU A 125 20.04 -26.79 22.65
C GLU A 125 20.67 -26.57 24.03
N ALA A 126 19.92 -26.92 25.09
CA ALA A 126 20.32 -26.64 26.48
C ALA A 126 21.70 -27.22 26.84
N VAL A 127 22.11 -28.31 26.18
CA VAL A 127 23.43 -28.94 26.32
C VAL A 127 24.57 -27.97 25.98
N TYR A 128 24.35 -27.06 25.03
CA TYR A 128 25.37 -26.15 24.54
C TYR A 128 25.42 -24.80 25.28
N HIS A 129 24.46 -24.50 26.16
CA HIS A 129 24.36 -23.22 26.86
C HIS A 129 25.61 -22.94 27.69
N ARG A 130 26.12 -23.95 28.41
CA ARG A 130 27.34 -23.82 29.24
C ARG A 130 28.56 -23.41 28.41
N TYR A 131 28.70 -23.94 27.20
CA TYR A 131 29.82 -23.63 26.33
C TYR A 131 29.71 -22.22 25.74
N VAL A 132 28.50 -21.78 25.39
CA VAL A 132 28.26 -20.43 24.86
C VAL A 132 28.46 -19.37 25.94
N VAL A 133 27.99 -19.60 27.17
CA VAL A 133 28.27 -18.70 28.30
C VAL A 133 29.77 -18.57 28.53
N HIS A 134 30.50 -19.68 28.53
CA HIS A 134 31.96 -19.65 28.68
C HIS A 134 32.67 -18.95 27.52
N MET A 135 32.18 -19.11 26.28
CA MET A 135 32.73 -18.42 25.11
C MET A 135 32.48 -16.91 25.17
N LEU A 136 31.29 -16.49 25.60
CA LEU A 136 30.95 -15.07 25.79
C LEU A 136 31.80 -14.44 26.88
N ASP A 137 32.05 -15.13 27.99
CA ASP A 137 32.94 -14.67 29.06
C ASP A 137 34.40 -14.47 28.56
N LEU A 138 34.90 -15.43 27.77
CA LEU A 138 36.19 -15.30 27.08
C LEU A 138 36.23 -14.13 26.09
N ALA A 139 35.13 -13.90 25.35
CA ALA A 139 35.04 -12.80 24.41
C ALA A 139 35.03 -11.44 25.12
N VAL A 140 34.27 -11.30 26.21
CA VAL A 140 34.22 -10.08 27.02
C VAL A 140 35.60 -9.77 27.61
N THR A 141 36.23 -10.76 28.25
CA THR A 141 37.58 -10.57 28.83
C THR A 141 38.65 -10.28 27.79
N PHE A 142 38.53 -10.83 26.57
CA PHE A 142 39.40 -10.49 25.45
C PHE A 142 39.19 -9.04 24.99
N ILE A 143 37.94 -8.60 24.83
CA ILE A 143 37.59 -7.23 24.43
C ILE A 143 38.13 -6.23 25.45
N GLU A 144 37.91 -6.47 26.75
CA GLU A 144 38.44 -5.62 27.82
C GLU A 144 39.97 -5.51 27.75
N LYS A 145 40.69 -6.62 27.59
CA LYS A 145 42.15 -6.61 27.43
C LYS A 145 42.57 -5.86 26.17
N PHE A 146 41.88 -6.07 25.06
CA PHE A 146 42.18 -5.39 23.80
C PHE A 146 41.99 -3.88 23.91
N GLU A 147 40.91 -3.44 24.56
CA GLU A 147 40.62 -2.04 24.81
C GLU A 147 41.68 -1.39 25.71
N THR A 148 42.11 -2.07 26.78
CA THR A 148 43.22 -1.57 27.61
C THR A 148 44.52 -1.43 26.81
N HIS A 149 44.85 -2.39 25.95
CA HIS A 149 46.02 -2.29 25.07
C HIS A 149 45.90 -1.11 24.09
N LEU A 150 44.73 -0.91 23.49
CA LEU A 150 44.50 0.20 22.58
C LEU A 150 44.64 1.56 23.29
N GLU A 151 44.11 1.65 24.51
CA GLU A 151 44.22 2.85 25.33
C GLU A 151 45.68 3.13 25.74
N THR A 152 46.48 2.10 26.04
CA THR A 152 47.93 2.28 26.29
C THR A 152 48.70 2.76 25.05
N VAL A 153 48.35 2.29 23.86
CA VAL A 153 48.96 2.73 22.60
C VAL A 153 48.59 4.19 22.31
N LYS A 154 47.31 4.54 22.51
CA LYS A 154 46.79 5.89 22.30
C LYS A 154 47.39 6.92 23.26
N ASN A 155 47.60 6.53 24.52
CA ASN A 155 48.20 7.37 25.54
C ASN A 155 49.74 7.35 25.53
N SER A 156 50.37 6.64 24.59
CA SER A 156 51.83 6.61 24.47
C SER A 156 52.36 8.00 24.06
N PRO A 157 53.09 8.71 24.94
CA PRO A 157 53.43 10.13 24.74
C PRO A 157 54.43 10.36 23.60
N HIS A 158 55.03 9.31 23.06
CA HIS A 158 56.08 9.40 22.05
C HIS A 158 55.58 9.10 20.63
N LEU A 159 54.36 8.60 20.44
CA LEU A 159 53.88 8.19 19.11
C LEU A 159 53.70 9.37 18.15
N ASP A 160 53.03 10.45 18.60
CA ASP A 160 52.84 11.67 17.79
C ASP A 160 54.19 12.38 17.49
N ALA A 161 55.08 12.44 18.49
CA ALA A 161 56.41 13.02 18.32
C ALA A 161 57.25 12.21 17.32
N ASN A 162 57.24 10.88 17.40
CA ASN A 162 57.95 10.00 16.48
C ASN A 162 57.37 10.10 15.05
N LEU A 163 56.05 10.18 14.91
CA LEU A 163 55.40 10.31 13.60
C LEU A 163 55.75 11.65 12.92
N LYS A 164 55.80 12.74 13.68
CA LYS A 164 56.29 14.05 13.20
C LYS A 164 57.78 14.03 12.83
N GLN A 165 58.60 13.27 13.55
CA GLN A 165 60.01 13.09 13.18
C GLN A 165 60.17 12.29 11.89
N MET A 166 59.38 11.22 11.72
CA MET A 166 59.38 10.41 10.50
C MET A 166 58.89 11.20 9.29
N SER A 167 57.83 12.00 9.42
CA SER A 167 57.35 12.85 8.32
C SER A 167 58.40 13.91 7.93
N LYS A 168 59.11 14.49 8.91
CA LYS A 168 60.23 15.40 8.65
C LYS A 168 61.41 14.69 7.97
N ALA A 169 61.69 13.44 8.33
CA ALA A 169 62.74 12.65 7.69
C ALA A 169 62.36 12.29 6.24
N LEU A 170 61.10 11.93 6.00
CA LEU A 170 60.56 11.66 4.66
C LEU A 170 60.69 12.88 3.75
N ALA A 171 60.27 14.07 4.21
CA ALA A 171 60.39 15.30 3.43
C ALA A 171 61.86 15.64 3.09
N LYS A 172 62.79 15.39 4.00
CA LYS A 172 64.23 15.55 3.71
C LYS A 172 64.73 14.56 2.67
N MET A 173 64.22 13.33 2.71
CA MET A 173 64.55 12.30 1.74
C MET A 173 64.04 12.65 0.35
N ASP A 174 62.80 13.14 0.22
CA ASP A 174 62.26 13.59 -1.07
C ASP A 174 63.09 14.73 -1.67
N ILE A 175 63.51 15.70 -0.85
CA ILE A 175 64.42 16.77 -1.29
C ILE A 175 65.75 16.20 -1.78
N LEU A 176 66.31 15.20 -1.10
CA LEU A 176 67.56 14.55 -1.51
C LEU A 176 67.38 13.78 -2.82
N VAL A 177 66.29 13.04 -2.97
CA VAL A 177 65.95 12.29 -4.20
C VAL A 177 65.86 13.25 -5.39
N ASN A 178 65.13 14.36 -5.25
CA ASN A 178 65.01 15.37 -6.31
C ASN A 178 66.36 15.99 -6.66
N LYS A 179 67.21 16.30 -5.66
CA LYS A 179 68.57 16.80 -5.91
C LYS A 179 69.46 15.79 -6.61
N THR A 180 69.32 14.50 -6.28
CA THR A 180 70.08 13.44 -6.95
C THR A 180 69.62 13.21 -8.39
N GLU A 181 68.32 13.37 -8.65
CA GLU A 181 67.76 13.32 -10.00
C GLU A 181 68.27 14.50 -10.85
N GLU A 182 68.20 15.72 -10.32
CA GLU A 182 68.75 16.92 -10.98
C GLU A 182 70.26 16.78 -11.26
N LEU A 183 71.02 16.24 -10.31
CA LEU A 183 72.45 15.96 -10.50
C LEU A 183 72.68 14.94 -11.62
N ALA A 184 71.88 13.87 -11.67
CA ALA A 184 71.98 12.85 -12.70
C ALA A 184 71.67 13.43 -14.10
N GLU A 185 70.63 14.25 -14.23
CA GLU A 185 70.31 14.97 -15.47
C GLU A 185 71.44 15.90 -15.90
N ASN A 186 72.03 16.66 -14.96
CA ASN A 186 73.16 17.53 -15.25
C ASN A 186 74.37 16.73 -15.75
N ILE A 187 74.68 15.59 -15.13
CA ILE A 187 75.76 14.70 -15.60
C ILE A 187 75.49 14.20 -17.02
N LEU A 188 74.24 13.84 -17.35
CA LEU A 188 73.88 13.41 -18.70
C LEU A 188 74.08 14.53 -19.72
N LYS A 189 73.58 15.74 -19.44
CA LYS A 189 73.81 16.93 -20.29
C LYS A 189 75.30 17.22 -20.49
N TRP A 190 76.10 17.14 -19.42
CA TRP A 190 77.55 17.31 -19.51
C TRP A 190 78.22 16.24 -20.38
N ARG A 191 77.79 14.98 -20.30
CA ARG A 191 78.31 13.91 -21.18
C ARG A 191 77.96 14.16 -22.64
N GLU A 192 76.73 14.59 -22.92
CA GLU A 192 76.29 14.91 -24.28
C GLU A 192 77.16 16.03 -24.89
N LEU A 193 77.36 17.13 -24.15
CA LEU A 193 78.26 18.21 -24.55
C LEU A 193 79.69 17.72 -24.75
N GLN A 194 80.19 16.86 -23.85
CA GLN A 194 81.54 16.29 -23.99
C GLN A 194 81.65 15.41 -25.24
N THR A 195 80.63 14.61 -25.57
CA THR A 195 80.62 13.81 -26.81
C THR A 195 80.54 14.69 -28.06
N GLU A 196 79.77 15.77 -28.03
CA GLU A 196 79.68 16.73 -29.14
C GLU A 196 81.02 17.45 -29.36
N ILE A 197 81.65 17.95 -28.29
CA ILE A 197 82.99 18.55 -28.33
C ILE A 197 84.01 17.52 -28.82
N SER A 198 83.95 16.28 -28.34
CA SER A 198 84.84 15.19 -28.78
C SER A 198 84.66 14.83 -30.25
N LEU A 199 83.49 15.08 -30.84
CA LEU A 199 83.24 14.92 -32.29
C LEU A 199 83.69 16.16 -33.08
N TYR A 200 83.62 17.34 -32.48
CA TYR A 200 84.03 18.61 -33.08
C TYR A 200 85.55 18.78 -33.11
N ILE A 201 86.28 18.36 -32.07
CA ILE A 201 87.74 18.49 -31.98
C ILE A 201 88.46 17.81 -33.17
N PRO A 202 88.14 16.55 -33.55
CA PRO A 202 88.73 15.94 -34.76
C PRO A 202 88.37 16.70 -36.02
N LYS A 203 87.14 17.21 -36.17
CA LYS A 203 86.72 17.98 -37.36
C LYS A 203 87.50 19.30 -37.47
N MET A 204 87.63 20.04 -36.38
CA MET A 204 88.46 21.25 -36.31
C MET A 204 89.92 20.95 -36.59
N LEU A 205 90.50 19.89 -36.01
CA LEU A 205 91.88 19.48 -36.29
C LEU A 205 92.08 18.96 -37.72
N THR A 206 91.03 18.46 -38.37
CA THR A 206 91.06 18.05 -39.78
C THR A 206 90.99 19.27 -40.69
N GLU A 207 90.12 20.24 -40.41
CA GLU A 207 90.10 21.56 -41.07
C GLU A 207 91.41 22.34 -40.84
N GLU A 208 91.96 22.29 -39.63
CA GLU A 208 93.23 22.92 -39.28
C GLU A 208 94.39 22.20 -39.95
N ARG A 209 94.38 20.86 -40.09
CA ARG A 209 95.33 20.12 -40.92
C ARG A 209 95.20 20.46 -42.41
N HIS A 210 93.99 20.66 -42.93
CA HIS A 210 93.79 21.13 -44.31
C HIS A 210 94.30 22.56 -44.51
N LEU A 211 94.20 23.42 -43.48
CA LEU A 211 94.80 24.75 -43.48
C LEU A 211 96.33 24.71 -43.25
N HIS A 212 96.85 23.70 -42.54
CA HIS A 212 98.29 23.48 -42.34
C HIS A 212 98.96 22.86 -43.56
N GLU A 213 98.23 22.08 -44.38
CA GLU A 213 98.65 21.68 -45.74
C GLU A 213 98.76 22.86 -46.71
N LEU A 214 98.15 24.01 -46.37
CA LEU A 214 98.19 25.27 -47.13
C LEU A 214 99.20 26.31 -46.56
N ASP A 215 100.02 25.91 -45.59
CA ASP A 215 101.25 26.58 -45.13
C ASP A 215 101.15 28.10 -44.88
N ILE A 216 100.28 28.51 -43.96
CA ILE A 216 100.33 29.87 -43.38
C ILE A 216 100.18 29.77 -41.84
N VAL A 217 101.26 30.11 -41.13
CA VAL A 217 101.42 30.49 -39.70
C VAL A 217 102.21 29.49 -38.81
N PRO A 218 103.22 29.96 -38.02
CA PRO A 218 104.19 29.14 -37.28
C PRO A 218 103.76 28.80 -35.83
N PRO A 219 104.46 27.88 -35.14
CA PRO A 219 103.97 27.23 -33.92
C PRO A 219 104.18 28.08 -32.65
N LEU A 220 103.27 27.93 -31.68
CA LEU A 220 103.37 28.54 -30.34
C LEU A 220 103.08 27.50 -29.24
N PRO A 221 103.56 27.73 -28.00
CA PRO A 221 104.41 26.76 -27.31
C PRO A 221 103.79 26.17 -26.04
N PHE A 222 104.50 25.16 -25.52
CA PHE A 222 104.67 24.83 -24.09
C PHE A 222 103.42 24.62 -23.21
N PHE A 223 103.27 23.37 -22.78
CA PHE A 223 102.85 23.07 -21.41
C PHE A 223 103.91 23.54 -20.41
N PRO A 224 103.50 24.10 -19.26
CA PRO A 224 104.18 23.85 -18.00
C PRO A 224 103.27 23.13 -16.99
N LYS A 225 103.83 22.06 -16.41
CA LYS A 225 103.42 21.44 -15.14
C LYS A 225 103.61 22.41 -13.97
N ALA A 226 102.67 22.39 -13.01
CA ALA A 226 102.89 22.43 -11.55
C ALA A 226 101.51 22.39 -10.85
N HIS A 227 101.22 21.43 -9.96
CA HIS A 227 101.32 21.55 -8.48
C HIS A 227 100.55 22.76 -7.94
N THR A 228 99.65 22.70 -6.96
CA THR A 228 99.53 21.99 -5.67
C THR A 228 98.10 22.36 -5.19
N GLU A 229 97.40 21.73 -4.25
CA GLU A 229 97.72 21.70 -2.82
C GLU A 229 96.58 21.01 -2.04
N THR A 230 96.99 20.21 -1.08
CA THR A 230 96.23 19.62 0.02
C THR A 230 95.81 20.65 1.08
N SER A 231 94.59 20.55 1.63
CA SER A 231 94.24 20.78 3.07
C SER A 231 92.72 20.66 3.24
N ARG A 232 92.15 19.58 3.79
CA ARG A 232 91.93 19.26 5.22
C ARG A 232 91.40 20.43 6.05
N ALA A 233 90.14 20.36 6.50
CA ALA A 233 89.75 20.70 7.89
C ALA A 233 88.31 20.26 8.22
N LYS A 234 88.23 19.41 9.26
CA LYS A 234 87.17 19.19 10.26
C LYS A 234 85.71 19.01 9.83
#